data_AF-A0A1D8QTQ0-F1
#
_entry.id   AF-A0A1D8QTQ0-F1
#
_cell.length_a   1.000
_cell.length_b   1.000
_cell.length_c   1.000
_cell.angle_alpha   90.00
_cell.angle_beta   90.00
_cell.angle_gamma   90.00
#
_symmetry.space_group_name_H-M   'P 1'
#
loop_
_entity.id
_entity.type
_entity.pdbx_description
1 polymer ?
#
loop_
_entity_poly.entity_id
_entity_poly.type
_entity_poly.pdbx_seq_one_letter_code
_entity_poly.pdbx_strand_id
1 'polypeptide(L)'
;MFPPEGETPDGALTCGAEDTPDTCVALLHGQGVVVRRQDASDGRVPLSADICTGADVVISVAPLRASCLNVPIRLDRFSAWENGAEAVFLHKSRNVVRTDRAWRGQRPWVLKSGGHGMPVLPLAPSE
;
A
#
# COMPACT_ATOMS: atom_id res chain seq x y z
N MET A 1 16.35 -4.39 -5.04
CA MET A 1 15.66 -5.70 -4.96
C MET A 1 15.53 -6.03 -3.49
N PHE A 2 14.35 -6.41 -3.00
CA PHE A 2 14.21 -6.84 -1.60
C PHE A 2 15.05 -8.10 -1.38
N PRO A 3 15.84 -8.20 -0.30
CA PRO A 3 16.53 -9.45 0.00
C PRO A 3 15.47 -10.53 0.29
N PRO A 4 15.65 -11.78 -0.19
CA PRO A 4 14.71 -12.86 0.09
C PRO A 4 14.57 -13.07 1.61
N GLU A 5 15.69 -13.04 2.32
CA GLU A 5 15.84 -13.09 3.78
C GLU A 5 17.05 -12.24 4.19
N GLY A 6 17.09 -11.83 5.46
CA GLY A 6 18.21 -11.11 6.06
C GLY A 6 18.07 -9.59 6.00
N GLU A 7 19.16 -8.91 6.31
CA GLU A 7 19.23 -7.46 6.49
C GLU A 7 19.99 -6.81 5.31
N THR A 8 19.57 -5.59 4.92
CA THR A 8 20.32 -4.81 3.93
C THR A 8 21.67 -4.33 4.48
N PRO A 9 22.68 -4.07 3.64
CA PRO A 9 24.02 -3.69 4.12
C PRO A 9 24.07 -2.43 5.01
N ASP A 10 23.08 -1.55 4.88
CA ASP A 10 22.91 -0.34 5.68
C ASP A 10 22.06 -0.55 6.95
N GLY A 11 21.57 -1.76 7.20
CA GLY A 11 20.70 -2.10 8.31
C GLY A 11 19.31 -1.49 8.27
N ALA A 12 18.94 -0.87 7.14
CA ALA A 12 17.71 -0.11 7.04
C ALA A 12 16.46 -0.99 6.90
N LEU A 13 16.61 -2.22 6.39
CA LEU A 13 15.53 -3.14 6.03
C LEU A 13 15.91 -4.58 6.39
N THR A 14 15.04 -5.25 7.13
CA THR A 14 15.17 -6.66 7.49
C THR A 14 13.99 -7.45 6.94
N CYS A 15 14.25 -8.55 6.26
CA CYS A 15 13.24 -9.42 5.65
C CYS A 15 13.34 -10.85 6.16
N GLY A 16 12.21 -11.54 6.20
CA GLY A 16 12.18 -12.99 6.35
C GLY A 16 12.55 -13.49 7.75
N ALA A 17 11.99 -12.88 8.79
CA ALA A 17 12.08 -13.43 10.14
C ALA A 17 11.40 -14.82 10.19
N GLU A 18 11.87 -15.69 11.09
CA GLU A 18 11.46 -17.11 11.17
C GLU A 18 9.94 -17.30 11.31
N ASP A 19 9.28 -16.36 11.98
CA ASP A 19 7.83 -16.32 12.19
C ASP A 19 7.05 -15.63 11.06
N THR A 20 7.72 -14.84 10.20
CA THR A 20 7.11 -14.02 9.15
C THR A 20 7.97 -13.91 7.87
N PRO A 21 8.18 -15.04 7.15
CA PRO A 21 9.07 -15.13 5.99
C PRO A 21 8.71 -14.18 4.83
N ASP A 22 7.43 -13.81 4.74
CA ASP A 22 6.90 -12.96 3.68
C ASP A 22 6.85 -11.47 4.03
N THR A 23 7.43 -11.08 5.17
CA THR A 23 7.41 -9.71 5.65
C THR A 23 8.81 -9.12 5.69
N CYS A 24 8.89 -7.83 5.38
CA CYS A 24 10.04 -7.00 5.65
C CYS A 24 9.66 -5.83 6.55
N VAL A 25 10.57 -5.42 7.40
CA VAL A 25 10.44 -4.27 8.29
C VAL A 25 11.60 -3.32 8.05
N ALA A 26 11.34 -2.02 8.05
CA ALA A 26 12.36 -0.99 7.88
C ALA A 26 12.12 0.19 8.81
N LEU A 27 13.20 0.84 9.23
CA LEU A 27 13.16 2.10 9.97
C LEU A 27 13.77 3.21 9.11
N LEU A 28 12.91 3.96 8.43
CA LEU A 28 13.32 4.97 7.46
C LEU A 28 13.04 6.37 8.01
N HIS A 29 14.08 7.18 8.21
CA HIS A 29 13.96 8.52 8.82
C HIS A 29 13.23 8.53 10.19
N GLY A 30 13.36 7.43 10.95
CA GLY A 30 12.65 7.25 12.22
C GLY A 30 11.17 6.89 12.06
N GLN A 31 10.75 6.41 10.89
CA GLN A 31 9.40 5.94 10.62
C GLN A 31 9.43 4.43 10.36
N GLY A 32 8.55 3.69 11.05
CA GLY A 32 8.40 2.25 10.90
C GLY A 32 7.62 1.90 9.64
N VAL A 33 8.22 1.11 8.75
CA VAL A 33 7.60 0.65 7.50
C VAL A 33 7.57 -0.87 7.47
N VAL A 34 6.37 -1.44 7.32
CA VAL A 34 6.15 -2.88 7.18
C VAL A 34 5.75 -3.17 5.73
N VAL A 35 6.37 -4.19 5.13
CA VAL A 35 6.07 -4.63 3.76
C VAL A 35 5.75 -6.12 3.77
N ARG A 36 4.49 -6.47 3.48
CA ARG A 36 4.05 -7.86 3.28
C ARG A 36 4.12 -8.21 1.79
N ARG A 37 5.16 -8.94 1.41
CA ARG A 37 5.51 -9.27 0.02
C ARG A 37 4.65 -10.34 -0.60
N GLN A 38 4.11 -11.25 0.20
CA GLN A 38 3.25 -12.34 -0.25
C GLN A 38 2.12 -12.60 0.75
N ASP A 39 0.99 -13.05 0.23
CA ASP A 39 -0.17 -13.48 1.00
C ASP A 39 -1.15 -14.23 0.10
N ALA A 40 -1.29 -15.54 0.34
CA ALA A 40 -2.26 -16.38 -0.37
C ALA A 40 -3.66 -16.35 0.26
N SER A 41 -3.86 -15.65 1.38
CA SER A 41 -5.11 -15.66 2.17
C SER A 41 -6.10 -14.55 1.85
N ASP A 42 -5.82 -13.72 0.83
CA ASP A 42 -6.59 -12.50 0.51
C ASP A 42 -6.73 -11.56 1.73
N GLY A 43 -5.70 -11.45 2.57
CA GLY A 43 -5.70 -10.59 3.74
C GLY A 43 -6.46 -11.11 4.96
N ARG A 44 -6.93 -12.36 4.92
CA ARG A 44 -7.76 -12.94 5.99
C ARG A 44 -6.94 -13.55 7.12
N VAL A 45 -5.73 -14.02 6.83
CA VAL A 45 -4.77 -14.40 7.89
C VAL A 45 -4.00 -13.13 8.30
N PRO A 46 -4.16 -12.69 9.55
CA PRO A 46 -3.52 -11.47 10.03
C PRO A 46 -2.01 -11.68 10.20
N LEU A 47 -1.24 -10.61 9.99
CA LEU A 47 0.13 -10.53 10.50
C LEU A 47 0.11 -10.52 12.03
N SER A 48 1.21 -10.97 12.65
CA SER A 48 1.39 -10.80 14.10
C SER A 48 1.22 -9.33 14.48
N ALA A 49 0.54 -9.08 15.60
CA ALA A 49 0.31 -7.73 16.11
C ALA A 49 1.63 -7.01 16.44
N ASP A 50 2.65 -7.76 16.84
CA ASP A 50 3.96 -7.21 17.23
C ASP A 50 4.65 -6.53 16.03
N ILE A 51 4.49 -7.07 14.82
CA ILE A 51 5.07 -6.50 13.60
C ILE A 51 4.42 -5.17 13.23
N CYS A 52 3.12 -5.02 13.51
CA CYS A 52 2.40 -3.78 13.25
C CYS A 52 2.62 -2.73 14.35
N THR A 53 3.20 -3.11 15.50
CA THR A 53 3.31 -2.22 16.66
C THR A 53 4.35 -1.13 16.39
N GLY A 54 3.92 0.13 16.47
CA GLY A 54 4.78 1.27 16.19
C GLY A 54 5.06 1.51 14.70
N ALA A 55 4.43 0.77 13.79
CA ALA A 55 4.52 1.02 12.37
C ALA A 55 3.72 2.27 11.97
N ASP A 56 4.33 3.13 11.17
CA ASP A 56 3.68 4.32 10.59
C ASP A 56 3.05 4.01 9.23
N VAL A 57 3.62 3.04 8.52
CA VAL A 57 3.21 2.64 7.17
C VAL A 57 3.24 1.11 7.05
N VAL A 58 2.18 0.54 6.47
CA VAL A 58 2.16 -0.85 6.03
C VAL A 58 1.78 -0.93 4.56
N ILE A 59 2.54 -1.73 3.81
CA ILE A 59 2.37 -1.96 2.37
C ILE A 59 2.20 -3.45 2.14
N SER A 60 1.22 -3.87 1.34
CA SER A 60 1.03 -5.28 1.01
C SER A 60 0.64 -5.53 -0.44
N VAL A 61 1.10 -6.66 -1.00
CA VAL A 61 0.65 -7.13 -2.32
C VAL A 61 -0.78 -7.70 -2.30
N ALA A 62 -1.31 -8.00 -1.12
CA ALA A 62 -2.66 -8.52 -0.92
C ALA A 62 -3.45 -7.58 0.00
N PRO A 63 -4.78 -7.73 0.07
CA PRO A 63 -5.60 -6.85 0.89
C PRO A 63 -5.16 -6.85 2.36
N LEU A 64 -5.18 -5.69 3.02
CA LEU A 64 -4.87 -5.58 4.44
C LEU A 64 -6.13 -5.75 5.30
N ARG A 65 -7.00 -6.73 5.01
CA ARG A 65 -8.34 -6.82 5.65
C ARG A 65 -8.27 -6.98 7.16
N ALA A 66 -7.40 -7.87 7.64
CA ALA A 66 -7.27 -8.21 9.07
C ALA A 66 -5.95 -7.72 9.71
N SER A 67 -4.97 -7.30 8.91
CA SER A 67 -3.64 -6.93 9.39
C SER A 67 -3.51 -5.43 9.67
N CYS A 68 -2.75 -5.09 10.71
CA CYS A 68 -2.27 -3.73 10.97
C CYS A 68 -3.38 -2.65 10.97
N LEU A 69 -4.53 -2.94 11.59
CA LEU A 69 -5.72 -2.08 11.52
C LEU A 69 -5.50 -0.66 12.08
N ASN A 70 -4.57 -0.53 13.03
CA ASN A 70 -4.24 0.72 13.72
C ASN A 70 -3.10 1.50 13.06
N VAL A 71 -2.50 0.98 11.98
CA VAL A 71 -1.41 1.67 11.29
C VAL A 71 -2.00 2.83 10.46
N PRO A 72 -1.45 4.06 10.57
CA PRO A 72 -2.04 5.25 9.94
C PRO A 72 -2.11 5.19 8.41
N ILE A 73 -1.07 4.66 7.76
CA ILE A 73 -1.00 4.54 6.31
C ILE A 73 -1.00 3.05 5.95
N ARG A 74 -2.06 2.61 5.27
CA ARG A 74 -2.26 1.22 4.85
C ARG A 74 -2.45 1.20 3.34
N LEU A 75 -1.43 0.72 2.62
CA LEU A 75 -1.45 0.58 1.18
C LEU A 75 -1.49 -0.90 0.81
N ASP A 76 -2.40 -1.27 -0.08
CA ASP A 76 -2.54 -2.63 -0.54
C ASP A 76 -2.96 -2.69 -2.02
N ARG A 77 -3.22 -3.89 -2.53
CA ARG A 77 -3.67 -4.03 -3.92
C ARG A 77 -4.99 -3.29 -4.22
N PHE A 78 -5.86 -3.08 -3.24
CA PHE A 78 -7.10 -2.33 -3.45
C PHE A 78 -6.83 -0.83 -3.45
N SER A 79 -5.96 -0.31 -2.58
CA SER A 79 -5.53 1.10 -2.69
C SER A 79 -4.84 1.36 -4.03
N ALA A 80 -4.00 0.44 -4.50
CA ALA A 80 -3.36 0.56 -5.81
C ALA A 80 -4.36 0.47 -6.98
N TRP A 81 -5.34 -0.43 -6.91
CA TRP A 81 -6.42 -0.51 -7.91
C TRP A 81 -7.28 0.75 -7.94
N GLU A 82 -7.63 1.27 -6.76
CA GLU A 82 -8.43 2.48 -6.64
C GLU A 82 -7.65 3.70 -7.10
N ASN A 83 -6.44 3.92 -6.58
CA ASN A 83 -5.70 5.17 -6.67
C ASN A 83 -4.59 5.19 -7.73
N GLY A 84 -4.27 4.06 -8.36
CA GLY A 84 -3.17 3.93 -9.30
C GLY A 84 -1.81 3.81 -8.59
N ALA A 85 -0.74 4.31 -9.21
CA ALA A 85 0.57 4.34 -8.57
C ALA A 85 0.57 5.24 -7.33
N GLU A 86 1.18 4.78 -6.24
CA GLU A 86 1.21 5.47 -4.95
C GLU A 86 2.66 5.67 -4.49
N ALA A 87 2.95 6.83 -3.91
CA ALA A 87 4.24 7.17 -3.32
C ALA A 87 4.04 7.64 -1.88
N VAL A 88 4.84 7.09 -0.96
CA VAL A 88 4.85 7.50 0.44
C VAL A 88 6.09 8.36 0.69
N PHE A 89 5.86 9.60 1.08
CA PHE A 89 6.90 10.53 1.50
C PHE A 89 6.97 10.52 3.02
N LEU A 90 8.11 10.04 3.54
CA LEU A 90 8.35 9.95 4.98
C LEU A 90 8.91 11.26 5.50
N HIS A 91 8.27 11.83 6.53
CA HIS A 91 8.70 13.09 7.14
C HIS A 91 8.60 13.00 8.66
N LYS A 92 9.49 13.70 9.37
CA LYS A 92 9.49 13.78 10.84
C LYS A 92 8.19 14.34 11.43
N SER A 93 7.48 15.20 10.69
CA SER A 93 6.25 15.84 11.17
C SER A 93 4.99 15.08 10.78
N ARG A 94 4.91 14.63 9.52
CA ARG A 94 3.76 13.90 8.99
C ARG A 94 4.11 13.22 7.67
N ASN A 95 3.90 11.91 7.60
CA ASN A 95 4.00 11.16 6.35
C ASN A 95 2.88 11.56 5.38
N VAL A 96 3.19 11.56 4.09
CA VAL A 96 2.29 12.00 3.03
C VAL A 96 2.22 10.96 1.94
N VAL A 97 1.00 10.56 1.57
CA VAL A 97 0.76 9.72 0.39
C VAL A 97 0.40 10.61 -0.81
N ARG A 98 1.01 10.33 -1.95
CA ARG A 98 0.64 10.89 -3.26
C ARG A 98 0.24 9.76 -4.18
N THR A 99 -0.85 9.94 -4.92
CA THR A 99 -1.38 8.92 -5.82
C THR A 99 -1.56 9.48 -7.22
N ASP A 100 -1.44 8.62 -8.23
CA ASP A 100 -1.70 8.98 -9.63
C ASP A 100 -3.10 9.58 -9.77
N ARG A 101 -4.12 8.96 -9.15
CA ARG A 101 -5.51 9.45 -9.17
C ARG A 101 -5.62 10.88 -8.62
N ALA A 102 -4.96 11.18 -7.50
CA ALA A 102 -4.98 12.53 -6.93
C ALA A 102 -4.28 13.55 -7.83
N TRP A 103 -3.17 13.15 -8.47
CA TRP A 103 -2.40 14.03 -9.35
C TRP A 103 -3.11 14.34 -10.67
N ARG A 104 -3.67 13.33 -11.33
CA ARG A 104 -4.33 13.48 -12.65
C ARG A 104 -5.69 14.20 -12.60
N GLY A 105 -6.27 14.32 -11.41
CA GLY A 105 -7.59 14.88 -11.16
C GLY A 105 -8.75 14.02 -11.67
N GLN A 106 -9.97 14.57 -11.68
CA GLN A 106 -11.14 13.87 -12.18
C GLN A 106 -11.12 13.84 -13.72
N ARG A 107 -11.04 12.64 -14.31
CA ARG A 107 -11.10 12.44 -15.76
C ARG A 107 -12.43 11.77 -16.14
N PRO A 108 -13.19 12.30 -17.11
CA PRO A 108 -14.51 11.78 -17.48
C PRO A 108 -14.53 10.30 -17.91
N TRP A 109 -13.41 9.78 -18.42
CA TRP A 109 -13.27 8.39 -18.87
C TRP A 109 -12.76 7.43 -17.79
N VAL A 110 -12.43 7.93 -16.59
CA VAL A 110 -12.03 7.07 -15.46
C VAL A 110 -13.26 6.83 -14.60
N LEU A 111 -13.77 5.59 -14.65
CA LEU A 111 -14.89 5.20 -13.82
C LEU A 111 -14.49 5.23 -12.34
N LYS A 112 -15.45 5.60 -11.49
CA LYS A 112 -15.33 5.38 -10.05
C LYS A 112 -15.41 3.88 -9.77
N SER A 113 -14.83 3.42 -8.67
CA SER A 113 -14.98 2.05 -8.19
C SER A 113 -16.47 1.70 -8.08
N GLY A 114 -16.91 0.62 -8.75
CA GLY A 114 -18.32 0.24 -8.84
C GLY A 114 -19.18 1.09 -9.79
N GLY A 115 -18.60 2.03 -10.52
CA GLY A 115 -19.29 2.85 -11.51
C GLY A 115 -19.63 2.04 -12.76
N HIS A 116 -20.92 1.87 -13.04
CA HIS A 116 -21.38 1.40 -14.34
C HIS A 116 -21.17 2.52 -15.36
N GLY A 117 -20.57 2.19 -16.51
CA GLY A 117 -20.15 3.12 -17.55
C GLY A 117 -21.32 3.78 -18.30
N MET A 118 -22.17 4.51 -17.60
CA MET A 118 -22.99 5.56 -18.22
C MET A 118 -22.02 6.69 -18.56
N PRO A 119 -21.68 6.91 -19.85
CA PRO A 119 -20.81 8.01 -20.20
C PRO A 119 -21.50 9.32 -19.81
N VAL A 120 -20.86 10.11 -18.96
CA VAL A 120 -21.17 11.53 -18.73
C VAL A 120 -20.73 12.40 -19.92
N LEU A 121 -20.35 11.78 -21.04
CA LEU A 121 -20.03 12.46 -22.28
C LEU A 121 -21.35 12.83 -22.96
N PRO A 122 -21.52 14.10 -23.41
CA PRO A 122 -22.64 14.43 -24.27
C PRO A 122 -22.62 13.50 -25.49
N LEU A 123 -23.80 13.03 -25.90
CA LEU A 123 -23.94 12.24 -27.13
C LEU A 123 -23.30 13.02 -28.29
N ALA A 124 -22.49 12.35 -29.10
CA ALA A 124 -21.94 12.96 -30.30
C ALA A 124 -23.09 13.41 -31.22
N PRO A 125 -22.97 14.56 -31.93
CA PRO A 125 -23.94 14.94 -32.95
C PRO A 125 -24.04 13.85 -34.02
N SER A 126 -25.25 13.57 -34.52
CA SER A 126 -25.44 12.71 -35.69
C SER A 126 -24.79 13.34 -36.92
N GLU A 127 -24.11 12.52 -37.73
CA GLU A 127 -23.63 12.92 -39.07
C GLU A 127 -24.77 13.27 -40.03
#